data_AF-A0A432F5H2-F1
#
_entry.id   AF-A0A432F5H2-F1
#
_cell.length_a   1.000
_cell.length_b   1.000
_cell.length_c   1.000
_cell.angle_alpha   90.00
_cell.angle_beta   90.00
_cell.angle_gamma   90.00
#
_symmetry.space_group_name_H-M   'P 1'
#
loop_
_entity.id
_entity.type
_entity.pdbx_description
1 polymer ?
#
loop_
_entity_poly.entity_id
_entity_poly.type
_entity_poly.pdbx_seq_one_letter_code
_entity_poly.pdbx_strand_id
1 'polypeptide(L)'
;MFRIFKKKKPQEKVIKEPIVEEVIEQVEEKPVAEAVIVTPEPQVDEIAKEQPLNVEKPKSKTKKVGLFSRLKQGLSRTGSSLTEGVSTVVLGKKQIDDDVLEELETRLLVADVGMEATMKIIDQLTEKVKRKELENIDALMQAMHKVMIEILHPVSTPLEIKDEHHPTVILMVGINGAGKTTTIGKLAKQYQKQGKSVMLAAGDTFRAAAV
;
A
#
# COMPACT_ATOMS: atom_id res chain seq x y z
N MET A 1 -43.59 38.70 -44.22
CA MET A 1 -44.96 38.18 -44.38
C MET A 1 -45.08 36.93 -43.51
N PHE A 2 -45.86 37.04 -42.41
CA PHE A 2 -46.68 36.01 -41.71
C PHE A 2 -46.06 34.62 -41.42
N ARG A 3 -45.73 34.18 -40.18
CA ARG A 3 -46.53 33.93 -38.94
C ARG A 3 -47.44 32.67 -39.02
N ILE A 4 -47.45 31.93 -37.89
CA ILE A 4 -48.45 30.98 -37.32
C ILE A 4 -48.39 29.52 -37.86
N PHE A 5 -48.26 28.42 -37.08
CA PHE A 5 -49.09 27.78 -36.02
C PHE A 5 -48.30 26.56 -35.47
N LYS A 6 -48.45 25.95 -34.28
CA LYS A 6 -49.15 26.17 -33.01
C LYS A 6 -48.61 25.11 -32.02
N LYS A 7 -48.60 25.48 -30.73
CA LYS A 7 -48.34 24.62 -29.56
C LYS A 7 -49.33 23.45 -29.46
N LYS A 8 -48.87 22.29 -28.95
CA LYS A 8 -49.70 21.27 -28.27
C LYS A 8 -49.35 21.26 -26.77
N LYS A 9 -50.37 21.42 -25.92
CA LYS A 9 -50.35 21.20 -24.47
C LYS A 9 -50.70 19.73 -24.17
N PRO A 10 -50.28 19.20 -23.02
CA PRO A 10 -51.20 18.45 -22.16
C PRO A 10 -51.19 19.07 -20.75
N GLN A 11 -52.28 19.71 -20.35
CA GLN A 11 -53.29 19.21 -19.41
C GLN A 11 -52.84 19.26 -17.94
N GLU A 12 -53.33 20.32 -17.31
CA GLU A 12 -53.33 20.63 -15.89
C GLU A 12 -54.51 19.90 -15.23
N LYS A 13 -54.27 19.18 -14.14
CA LYS A 13 -55.31 18.78 -13.19
C LYS A 13 -54.94 19.28 -11.79
N VAL A 14 -55.95 19.93 -11.25
CA VAL A 14 -56.05 20.80 -10.07
C VAL A 14 -56.26 19.97 -8.79
N ILE A 15 -55.44 20.28 -7.78
CA ILE A 15 -55.70 20.41 -6.32
C ILE A 15 -56.28 19.20 -5.55
N LYS A 16 -55.58 18.76 -4.49
CA LYS A 16 -55.98 18.92 -3.06
C LYS A 16 -55.08 18.08 -2.13
N GLU A 17 -54.40 18.79 -1.23
CA GLU A 17 -53.82 18.25 0.00
C GLU A 17 -54.91 17.59 0.86
N PRO A 18 -54.53 16.58 1.65
CA PRO A 18 -55.10 16.40 2.96
C PRO A 18 -54.02 16.54 4.04
N ILE A 19 -54.22 17.52 4.92
CA ILE A 19 -53.84 17.47 6.33
C ILE A 19 -54.66 16.34 6.96
N VAL A 20 -54.06 15.38 7.69
CA VAL A 20 -54.42 15.05 9.09
C VAL A 20 -53.38 14.13 9.75
N GLU A 21 -53.03 14.52 10.98
CA GLU A 21 -52.77 13.71 12.19
C GLU A 21 -51.48 12.87 12.34
N GLU A 22 -50.62 13.40 13.23
CA GLU A 22 -49.83 12.63 14.18
C GLU A 22 -50.67 11.51 14.81
N VAL A 23 -50.20 10.27 14.66
CA VAL A 23 -50.48 9.21 15.63
C VAL A 23 -49.14 8.67 16.08
N ILE A 24 -48.88 8.95 17.35
CA ILE A 24 -47.79 8.46 18.18
C ILE A 24 -47.95 6.94 18.25
N GLU A 25 -47.08 6.20 17.56
CA GLU A 25 -46.98 4.76 17.78
C GLU A 25 -46.10 4.53 19.02
N GLN A 26 -46.78 4.33 20.14
CA GLN A 26 -46.19 3.87 21.40
C GLN A 26 -45.59 2.48 21.16
N VAL A 27 -44.27 2.39 21.15
CA VAL A 27 -43.58 1.11 21.32
C VAL A 27 -43.67 0.76 22.80
N GLU A 28 -44.55 -0.17 23.13
CA GLU A 28 -44.68 -0.79 24.45
C GLU A 28 -43.32 -1.31 24.93
N GLU A 29 -42.87 -0.78 26.06
CA GLU A 29 -41.80 -1.35 26.88
C GLU A 29 -42.19 -2.75 27.33
N LYS A 30 -41.47 -3.77 26.85
CA LYS A 30 -41.41 -5.08 27.49
C LYS A 30 -40.27 -5.10 28.52
N PRO A 31 -40.49 -5.75 29.66
CA PRO A 31 -39.89 -5.38 30.92
C PRO A 31 -38.39 -5.65 30.97
N VAL A 32 -37.70 -4.69 31.57
CA VAL A 32 -36.33 -4.78 32.06
C VAL A 32 -36.25 -5.99 32.99
N ALA A 33 -35.48 -7.01 32.57
CA ALA A 33 -35.05 -8.07 33.47
C ALA A 33 -34.19 -7.43 34.58
N GLU A 34 -34.62 -7.61 35.82
CA GLU A 34 -33.98 -7.12 37.04
C GLU A 34 -32.48 -7.44 37.05
N ALA A 35 -31.67 -6.39 36.92
CA ALA A 35 -30.29 -6.42 37.34
C ALA A 35 -30.27 -6.45 38.87
N VAL A 36 -30.10 -7.64 39.45
CA VAL A 36 -29.80 -7.80 40.87
C VAL A 36 -28.43 -7.16 41.12
N ILE A 37 -28.45 -6.00 41.77
CA ILE A 37 -27.27 -5.37 42.35
C ILE A 37 -26.94 -6.19 43.61
N VAL A 38 -25.95 -7.07 43.50
CA VAL A 38 -25.24 -7.60 44.68
C VAL A 38 -23.86 -6.95 44.69
N THR A 39 -23.70 -5.97 45.56
CA THR A 39 -22.41 -5.48 46.04
C THR A 39 -21.91 -6.47 47.10
N PRO A 40 -20.72 -7.08 46.96
CA PRO A 40 -20.00 -7.58 48.11
C PRO A 40 -18.91 -6.57 48.52
N GLU A 41 -19.04 -6.04 49.74
CA GLU A 41 -17.95 -5.38 50.46
C GLU A 41 -16.75 -6.33 50.68
N PRO A 42 -15.52 -5.79 50.80
CA PRO A 42 -14.30 -6.58 50.84
C PRO A 42 -14.07 -7.17 52.23
N GLN A 43 -13.99 -8.51 52.31
CA GLN A 43 -13.41 -9.20 53.47
C GLN A 43 -11.93 -9.48 53.20
N VAL A 44 -11.10 -8.84 54.01
CA VAL A 44 -9.69 -9.13 54.20
C VAL A 44 -9.62 -10.40 55.04
N ASP A 45 -8.96 -11.46 54.55
CA ASP A 45 -8.05 -12.28 55.37
C ASP A 45 -7.30 -13.34 54.54
N GLU A 46 -5.99 -13.40 54.82
CA GLU A 46 -5.12 -14.59 54.84
C GLU A 46 -4.53 -15.22 53.55
N ILE A 47 -3.43 -14.62 53.11
CA ILE A 47 -2.10 -15.23 52.81
C ILE A 47 -2.11 -16.72 52.39
N ALA A 48 -2.05 -16.96 51.08
CA ALA A 48 -1.48 -18.18 50.51
C ALA A 48 -0.24 -17.81 49.66
N LYS A 49 0.90 -18.41 50.00
CA LYS A 49 2.23 -18.20 49.41
C LYS A 49 2.25 -18.46 47.90
N GLU A 50 2.43 -17.42 47.09
CA GLU A 50 2.86 -17.56 45.69
C GLU A 50 4.38 -17.73 45.63
N GLN A 51 4.85 -18.88 45.17
CA GLN A 51 6.22 -19.05 44.72
C GLN A 51 6.36 -18.41 43.33
N PRO A 52 7.36 -17.54 43.07
CA PRO A 52 7.53 -16.96 41.75
C PRO A 52 8.07 -18.02 40.79
N LEU A 53 7.24 -18.42 39.83
CA LEU A 53 7.67 -19.10 38.60
C LEU A 53 8.65 -18.18 37.86
N ASN A 54 9.93 -18.47 38.00
CA ASN A 54 11.02 -17.87 37.25
C ASN A 54 10.91 -18.26 35.77
N VAL A 55 10.18 -17.47 34.99
CA VAL A 55 10.22 -17.55 33.52
C VAL A 55 11.48 -16.81 33.06
N GLU A 56 12.55 -17.58 32.91
CA GLU A 56 13.79 -17.14 32.29
C GLU A 56 13.49 -16.68 30.87
N LYS A 57 13.48 -15.36 30.63
CA LYS A 57 13.40 -14.81 29.27
C LYS A 57 14.66 -15.25 28.51
N PRO A 58 14.58 -16.03 27.41
CA PRO A 58 15.75 -16.28 26.61
C PRO A 58 16.19 -14.95 26.01
N LYS A 59 17.33 -14.43 26.48
CA LYS A 59 18.06 -13.32 25.85
C LYS A 59 18.65 -13.80 24.53
N SER A 60 17.78 -14.02 23.55
CA SER A 60 18.21 -14.04 22.15
C SER A 60 18.62 -12.62 21.79
N LYS A 61 19.93 -12.34 21.84
CA LYS A 61 20.53 -11.21 21.15
C LYS A 61 20.37 -11.43 19.65
N THR A 62 19.15 -11.23 19.16
CA THR A 62 18.88 -11.13 17.73
C THR A 62 19.66 -9.93 17.23
N LYS A 63 20.74 -10.18 16.49
CA LYS A 63 21.45 -9.15 15.74
C LYS A 63 20.38 -8.40 14.94
N LYS A 64 20.21 -7.10 15.19
CA LYS A 64 19.27 -6.27 14.43
C LYS A 64 19.73 -6.30 12.98
N VAL A 65 19.07 -7.14 12.17
CA VAL A 65 19.29 -7.21 10.73
C VAL A 65 19.10 -5.80 10.19
N GLY A 66 20.16 -5.24 9.59
CA GLY A 66 20.15 -3.88 9.06
C GLY A 66 19.06 -3.71 7.99
N LEU A 67 18.57 -2.47 7.81
CA LEU A 67 17.50 -2.15 6.85
C LEU A 67 17.83 -2.64 5.43
N PHE A 68 19.09 -2.48 5.00
CA PHE A 68 19.56 -2.97 3.71
C PHE A 68 19.51 -4.50 3.60
N SER A 69 19.88 -5.23 4.65
CA SER A 69 19.82 -6.69 4.64
C SER A 69 18.38 -7.20 4.59
N ARG A 70 17.44 -6.52 5.27
CA ARG A 70 16.01 -6.81 5.18
C ARG A 70 15.46 -6.56 3.78
N LEU A 71 15.88 -5.46 3.15
CA LEU A 71 15.50 -5.12 1.78
C LEU A 71 16.03 -6.17 0.78
N LYS A 72 17.32 -6.49 0.88
CA LYS A 72 17.96 -7.53 0.05
C LYS A 72 17.27 -8.88 0.19
N GLN A 73 16.91 -9.26 1.42
CA GLN A 73 16.18 -10.50 1.68
C GLN A 73 14.76 -10.46 1.09
N GLY A 74 14.04 -9.35 1.22
CA GLY A 74 12.70 -9.19 0.65
C GLY A 74 12.67 -9.23 -0.88
N LEU A 75 13.75 -8.77 -1.52
CA LEU A 75 13.90 -8.73 -2.98
C LEU A 75 14.66 -9.94 -3.55
N SER A 76 15.04 -10.93 -2.73
CA SER A 76 15.94 -11.98 -3.18
C SER A 76 15.38 -12.81 -4.33
N ARG A 77 14.06 -13.07 -4.32
CA ARG A 77 13.37 -13.83 -5.37
C ARG A 77 13.35 -13.09 -6.71
N THR A 78 13.05 -11.79 -6.69
CA THR A 78 13.05 -10.95 -7.90
C THR A 78 14.46 -10.76 -8.43
N GLY A 79 15.42 -10.49 -7.54
CA GLY A 79 16.82 -10.30 -7.89
C GLY A 79 17.47 -11.56 -8.49
N SER A 80 17.19 -12.74 -7.94
CA SER A 80 17.70 -14.00 -8.50
C SER A 80 17.10 -14.29 -9.87
N SER A 81 15.78 -14.15 -10.04
CA SER A 81 15.11 -14.40 -11.33
C SER A 81 15.67 -13.54 -12.46
N LEU A 82 15.98 -12.26 -12.19
CA LEU A 82 16.55 -11.37 -13.19
C LEU A 82 18.04 -11.67 -13.42
N THR A 83 18.84 -11.83 -12.37
CA THR A 83 20.30 -12.01 -12.49
C THR A 83 20.66 -13.38 -13.08
N GLU A 84 20.00 -14.45 -12.63
CA GLU A 84 20.22 -15.81 -13.15
C GLU A 84 19.74 -15.90 -14.59
N GLY A 85 18.56 -15.34 -14.90
CA GLY A 85 18.03 -15.29 -16.26
C GLY A 85 19.03 -14.67 -17.25
N VAL A 86 19.56 -13.49 -16.93
CA VAL A 86 20.51 -12.77 -17.80
C VAL A 86 21.86 -13.48 -17.89
N SER A 87 22.36 -14.05 -16.79
CA SER A 87 23.61 -14.83 -16.79
C SER A 87 23.53 -16.05 -17.72
N THR A 88 22.38 -16.73 -17.74
CA THR A 88 22.18 -17.95 -18.55
C THR A 88 22.18 -17.67 -20.06
N VAL A 89 21.62 -16.53 -20.48
CA VAL A 89 21.61 -16.08 -21.90
C VAL A 89 23.03 -15.95 -22.46
N VAL A 90 23.94 -15.42 -21.64
CA VAL A 90 25.26 -14.99 -22.09
C VAL A 90 26.33 -16.05 -21.86
N LEU A 91 26.13 -17.00 -20.95
CA LEU A 91 27.06 -18.10 -20.69
C LEU A 91 27.37 -18.96 -21.94
N GLY A 92 26.52 -18.93 -22.97
CA GLY A 92 26.76 -19.58 -24.26
C GLY A 92 27.33 -18.69 -25.37
N LYS A 93 27.36 -17.37 -25.21
CA LYS A 93 27.68 -16.41 -26.28
C LYS A 93 28.88 -15.52 -25.93
N LYS A 94 29.88 -15.49 -26.83
CA LYS A 94 31.12 -14.71 -26.65
C LYS A 94 30.95 -13.20 -26.83
N GLN A 95 29.85 -12.74 -27.43
CA GLN A 95 29.60 -11.35 -27.75
C GLN A 95 28.15 -11.00 -27.42
N ILE A 96 27.91 -9.73 -27.09
CA ILE A 96 26.56 -9.20 -26.91
C ILE A 96 26.04 -8.86 -28.30
N ASP A 97 25.15 -9.71 -28.81
CA ASP A 97 24.48 -9.57 -30.10
C ASP A 97 22.98 -9.26 -29.93
N ASP A 98 22.27 -9.06 -31.04
CA ASP A 98 20.86 -8.72 -31.03
C ASP A 98 20.02 -9.82 -30.33
N ASP A 99 20.38 -11.10 -30.48
CA ASP A 99 19.67 -12.21 -29.82
C ASP A 99 19.79 -12.13 -28.29
N VAL A 100 20.96 -11.70 -27.75
CA VAL A 100 21.13 -11.49 -26.31
C VAL A 100 20.18 -10.40 -25.81
N LEU A 101 20.00 -9.34 -26.58
CA LEU A 101 19.10 -8.24 -26.24
C LEU A 101 17.63 -8.66 -26.33
N GLU A 102 17.25 -9.49 -27.31
CA GLU A 102 15.90 -10.06 -27.44
C GLU A 102 15.57 -11.00 -26.27
N GLU A 103 16.51 -11.86 -25.85
CA GLU A 103 16.26 -12.70 -24.67
C GLU A 103 16.16 -11.83 -23.40
N LEU A 104 17.01 -10.80 -23.26
CA LEU A 104 16.92 -9.84 -22.15
C LEU A 104 15.55 -9.14 -22.12
N GLU A 105 15.04 -8.71 -23.27
CA GLU A 105 13.70 -8.11 -23.39
C GLU A 105 12.62 -9.05 -22.83
N THR A 106 12.64 -10.30 -23.29
CA THR A 106 11.69 -11.33 -22.83
C THR A 106 11.77 -11.51 -21.31
N ARG A 107 12.98 -11.54 -20.73
CA ARG A 107 13.18 -11.67 -19.28
C ARG A 107 12.63 -10.47 -18.51
N LEU A 108 12.83 -9.25 -19.00
CA LEU A 108 12.31 -8.04 -18.36
C LEU A 108 10.78 -8.04 -18.36
N LEU A 109 10.15 -8.50 -19.43
CA LEU A 109 8.68 -8.63 -19.50
C LEU A 109 8.15 -9.69 -18.52
N VAL A 110 8.79 -10.85 -18.45
CA VAL A 110 8.43 -11.90 -17.48
C VAL A 110 8.66 -11.45 -16.02
N ALA A 111 9.58 -10.51 -15.79
CA ALA A 111 9.86 -9.93 -14.49
C ALA A 111 8.94 -8.76 -14.10
N ASP A 112 7.81 -8.56 -14.79
CA ASP A 112 6.82 -7.51 -14.54
C ASP A 112 7.37 -6.06 -14.69
N VAL A 113 8.39 -5.83 -15.52
CA VAL A 113 8.92 -4.48 -15.79
C VAL A 113 7.95 -3.64 -16.64
N GLY A 114 7.17 -4.30 -17.48
CA GLY A 114 6.21 -3.67 -18.39
C GLY A 114 6.82 -3.17 -19.70
N MET A 115 5.99 -3.06 -20.74
CA MET A 115 6.43 -2.78 -22.11
C MET A 115 7.24 -1.48 -22.26
N GLU A 116 6.72 -0.37 -21.74
CA GLU A 116 7.34 0.96 -21.93
C GLU A 116 8.74 1.04 -21.30
N ALA A 117 8.87 0.55 -20.07
CA ALA A 117 10.15 0.53 -19.37
C ALA A 117 11.13 -0.44 -20.03
N THR A 118 10.66 -1.62 -20.44
CA THR A 118 11.49 -2.60 -21.16
C THR A 118 12.02 -2.03 -22.47
N MET A 119 11.16 -1.45 -23.33
CA MET A 119 11.60 -0.84 -24.59
C MET A 119 12.66 0.23 -24.36
N LYS A 120 12.43 1.12 -23.39
CA LYS A 120 13.41 2.17 -23.02
C LYS A 120 14.76 1.58 -22.57
N ILE A 121 14.75 0.47 -21.84
CA ILE A 121 15.97 -0.23 -21.42
C ILE A 121 16.68 -0.82 -22.64
N ILE A 122 15.96 -1.59 -23.47
CA ILE A 122 16.54 -2.29 -24.62
C ILE A 122 17.07 -1.32 -25.67
N ASP A 123 16.36 -0.23 -25.97
CA ASP A 123 16.81 0.78 -26.94
C ASP A 123 18.14 1.41 -26.50
N GLN A 124 18.25 1.81 -25.24
CA GLN A 124 19.49 2.40 -24.70
C GLN A 124 20.65 1.40 -24.67
N LEU A 125 20.38 0.14 -24.32
CA LEU A 125 21.40 -0.91 -24.36
C LEU A 125 21.84 -1.19 -25.79
N THR A 126 20.92 -1.26 -26.74
CA THR A 126 21.18 -1.44 -28.18
C THR A 126 22.09 -0.34 -28.72
N GLU A 127 21.84 0.92 -28.38
CA GLU A 127 22.72 2.03 -28.76
C GLU A 127 24.15 1.87 -28.21
N LYS A 128 24.28 1.39 -26.98
CA LYS A 128 25.58 1.16 -26.33
C LYS A 128 26.34 -0.02 -26.95
N VAL A 129 25.64 -1.10 -27.32
CA VAL A 129 26.22 -2.22 -28.07
C VAL A 129 26.71 -1.73 -29.44
N LYS A 130 25.90 -0.95 -30.16
CA LYS A 130 26.28 -0.37 -31.47
C LYS A 130 27.53 0.53 -31.39
N ARG A 131 27.71 1.23 -30.26
CA ARG A 131 28.89 2.05 -29.97
C ARG A 131 30.09 1.25 -29.46
N LYS A 132 29.96 -0.08 -29.32
CA LYS A 132 30.97 -0.99 -28.74
C LYS A 132 31.37 -0.61 -27.31
N GLU A 133 30.44 -0.05 -26.53
CA GLU A 133 30.67 0.32 -25.13
C GLU A 133 30.49 -0.87 -24.16
N LEU A 134 29.90 -1.97 -24.63
CA LEU A 134 29.57 -3.14 -23.81
C LEU A 134 30.37 -4.34 -24.31
N GLU A 135 31.47 -4.65 -23.64
CA GLU A 135 32.39 -5.72 -24.03
C GLU A 135 32.04 -7.08 -23.42
N ASN A 136 31.35 -7.08 -22.27
CA ASN A 136 31.04 -8.28 -21.50
C ASN A 136 29.74 -8.15 -20.70
N ILE A 137 29.32 -9.24 -20.08
CA ILE A 137 28.07 -9.30 -19.31
C ILE A 137 28.04 -8.33 -18.14
N ASP A 138 29.16 -8.11 -17.46
CA ASP A 138 29.23 -7.21 -16.32
C ASP A 138 29.00 -5.77 -16.78
N ALA A 139 29.55 -5.38 -17.94
CA ALA A 139 29.31 -4.09 -18.57
C ALA A 139 27.83 -3.94 -18.98
N LEU A 140 27.22 -4.99 -19.56
CA LEU A 140 25.80 -5.00 -19.91
C LEU A 140 24.91 -4.81 -18.68
N MET A 141 25.17 -5.56 -17.59
CA MET A 141 24.42 -5.47 -16.34
C MET A 141 24.58 -4.09 -15.67
N GLN A 142 25.79 -3.54 -15.66
CA GLN A 142 26.06 -2.20 -15.14
C GLN A 142 25.32 -1.13 -15.96
N ALA A 143 25.34 -1.25 -17.29
CA ALA A 143 24.61 -0.35 -18.17
C ALA A 143 23.11 -0.45 -17.90
N MET A 144 22.55 -1.66 -17.82
CA MET A 144 21.12 -1.88 -17.52
C MET A 144 20.73 -1.25 -16.18
N HIS A 145 21.51 -1.50 -15.12
CA HIS A 145 21.26 -0.89 -13.81
C HIS A 145 21.24 0.64 -13.88
N LYS A 146 22.16 1.24 -14.66
CA LYS A 146 22.19 2.69 -14.85
C LYS A 146 20.90 3.20 -15.51
N VAL A 147 20.45 2.55 -16.58
CA VAL A 147 19.18 2.92 -17.25
C VAL A 147 17.99 2.79 -16.29
N MET A 148 17.93 1.71 -15.51
CA MET A 148 16.86 1.52 -14.51
C MET A 148 16.87 2.64 -13.45
N ILE A 149 18.05 3.05 -12.98
CA ILE A 149 18.18 4.18 -12.04
C ILE A 149 17.68 5.46 -12.69
N GLU A 150 18.03 5.73 -13.94
CA GLU A 150 17.58 6.91 -14.69
C GLU A 150 16.05 6.93 -14.88
N ILE A 151 15.41 5.76 -15.03
CA ILE A 151 13.95 5.63 -15.08
C ILE A 151 13.32 5.97 -13.73
N LEU A 152 13.92 5.51 -12.62
CA LEU A 152 13.36 5.70 -11.27
C LEU A 152 13.68 7.07 -10.66
N HIS A 153 14.77 7.71 -11.06
CA HIS A 153 15.24 8.96 -10.46
C HIS A 153 14.19 10.10 -10.43
N PRO A 154 13.43 10.38 -11.53
CA PRO A 154 12.46 11.47 -11.54
C PRO A 154 11.31 11.30 -10.54
N VAL A 155 11.00 10.06 -10.14
CA VAL A 155 9.91 9.75 -9.20
C VAL A 155 10.41 9.44 -7.79
N SER A 156 11.73 9.46 -7.56
CA SER A 156 12.36 9.20 -6.27
C SER A 156 12.30 10.42 -5.34
N THR A 157 11.10 10.90 -5.04
CA THR A 157 10.87 12.05 -4.15
C THR A 157 10.40 11.58 -2.78
N PRO A 158 11.15 11.83 -1.69
CA PRO A 158 10.73 11.49 -0.34
C PRO A 158 9.48 12.28 0.11
N LEU A 159 8.64 11.66 0.93
CA LEU A 159 7.55 12.36 1.60
C LEU A 159 8.08 13.14 2.81
N GLU A 160 8.20 14.45 2.65
CA GLU A 160 8.64 15.37 3.70
C GLU A 160 7.44 16.01 4.41
N ILE A 161 7.40 15.87 5.74
CA ILE A 161 6.42 16.55 6.59
C ILE A 161 7.11 17.79 7.14
N LYS A 162 6.76 18.97 6.59
CA LYS A 162 7.32 20.26 7.00
C LYS A 162 6.53 20.84 8.18
N ASP A 163 7.23 21.52 9.08
CA ASP A 163 6.62 22.10 10.30
C ASP A 163 5.92 23.46 10.07
N GLU A 164 5.83 23.89 8.82
CA GLU A 164 5.20 25.16 8.44
C GLU A 164 3.67 25.09 8.40
N HIS A 165 3.11 23.89 8.21
CA HIS A 165 1.67 23.66 8.04
C HIS A 165 1.19 22.48 8.88
N HIS A 166 0.51 22.79 10.00
CA HIS A 166 -0.02 21.79 10.92
C HIS A 166 -1.56 21.85 11.02
N PRO A 167 -2.25 20.69 11.02
CA PRO A 167 -1.71 19.35 10.79
C PRO A 167 -1.43 19.09 9.30
N THR A 168 -0.38 18.32 9.00
CA THR A 168 -0.22 17.72 7.65
C THR A 168 -1.18 16.54 7.52
N VAL A 169 -2.09 16.60 6.54
CA VAL A 169 -3.09 15.57 6.30
C VAL A 169 -2.63 14.63 5.18
N ILE A 170 -2.55 13.33 5.47
CA ILE A 170 -2.22 12.29 4.49
C ILE A 170 -3.49 11.46 4.24
N LEU A 171 -4.06 11.57 3.05
CA LEU A 171 -5.20 10.76 2.63
C LEU A 171 -4.71 9.46 1.97
N MET A 172 -5.10 8.32 2.55
CA MET A 172 -4.73 7.00 2.02
C MET A 172 -5.83 6.45 1.11
N VAL A 173 -5.48 6.17 -0.14
CA VAL A 173 -6.40 5.65 -1.17
C VAL A 173 -5.87 4.35 -1.76
N GLY A 174 -6.77 3.52 -2.31
CA GLY A 174 -6.42 2.26 -3.00
C GLY A 174 -7.42 1.13 -2.77
N ILE A 175 -7.24 0.01 -3.47
CA ILE A 175 -8.15 -1.15 -3.41
C ILE A 175 -8.02 -1.96 -2.11
N ASN A 176 -8.95 -2.87 -1.87
CA ASN A 176 -8.89 -3.82 -0.75
C ASN A 176 -7.70 -4.78 -0.89
N GLY A 177 -7.08 -5.14 0.23
CA GLY A 177 -5.94 -6.06 0.24
C GLY A 177 -4.58 -5.44 -0.13
N ALA A 178 -4.52 -4.22 -0.69
CA ALA A 178 -3.26 -3.55 -1.05
C ALA A 178 -2.38 -3.11 0.13
N GLY A 179 -2.77 -3.42 1.38
CA GLY A 179 -1.98 -3.12 2.57
C GLY A 179 -2.14 -1.71 3.15
N LYS A 180 -3.16 -0.94 2.77
CA LYS A 180 -3.41 0.44 3.25
C LYS A 180 -3.32 0.59 4.77
N THR A 181 -4.12 -0.16 5.53
CA THR A 181 -4.15 -0.12 7.00
C THR A 181 -2.81 -0.50 7.62
N THR A 182 -2.13 -1.50 7.07
CA THR A 182 -0.78 -1.90 7.50
C THR A 182 0.24 -0.78 7.26
N THR A 183 0.15 -0.09 6.12
CA THR A 183 1.02 1.05 5.79
C THR A 183 0.73 2.25 6.70
N ILE A 184 -0.54 2.53 7.02
CA ILE A 184 -0.94 3.57 7.99
C ILE A 184 -0.24 3.32 9.34
N GLY A 185 -0.33 2.10 9.88
CA GLY A 185 0.32 1.76 11.16
C GLY A 185 1.85 1.89 11.11
N LYS A 186 2.49 1.49 10.00
CA LYS A 186 3.94 1.64 9.79
C LYS A 186 4.35 3.11 9.76
N LEU A 187 3.65 3.95 8.99
CA LEU A 187 3.90 5.38 8.89
C LEU A 187 3.66 6.08 10.23
N ALA A 188 2.56 5.76 10.93
CA ALA A 188 2.28 6.29 12.25
C ALA A 188 3.42 5.98 13.23
N LYS A 189 3.89 4.73 13.27
CA LYS A 189 5.02 4.34 14.13
C LYS A 189 6.33 5.00 13.71
N GLN A 190 6.55 5.20 12.41
CA GLN A 190 7.72 5.90 11.88
C GLN A 190 7.73 7.37 12.31
N TYR A 191 6.62 8.09 12.18
CA TYR A 191 6.52 9.50 12.58
C TYR A 191 6.55 9.68 14.10
N GLN A 192 5.93 8.78 14.88
CA GLN A 192 6.09 8.76 16.34
C GLN A 192 7.55 8.58 16.76
N LYS A 193 8.31 7.71 16.07
CA LYS A 193 9.76 7.55 16.32
C LYS A 193 10.58 8.79 15.97
N GLN A 194 10.06 9.64 15.08
CA GLN A 194 10.64 10.95 14.76
C GLN A 194 10.18 12.05 15.73
N GLY A 195 9.39 11.73 16.76
CA GLY A 195 8.91 12.69 17.76
C GLY A 195 7.62 13.43 17.39
N LYS A 196 6.98 13.08 16.27
CA LYS A 196 5.75 13.75 15.80
C LYS A 196 4.50 13.20 16.50
N SER A 197 3.55 14.08 16.82
CA SER A 197 2.19 13.68 17.22
C SER A 197 1.41 13.17 16.00
N VAL A 198 0.74 12.02 16.14
CA VAL A 198 -0.02 11.40 15.05
C VAL A 198 -1.45 11.17 15.51
N MET A 199 -2.41 11.56 14.68
CA MET A 199 -3.83 11.23 14.81
C MET A 199 -4.24 10.36 13.64
N LEU A 200 -5.04 9.33 13.90
CA LEU A 200 -5.62 8.46 12.88
C LEU A 200 -7.12 8.72 12.78
N ALA A 201 -7.64 8.78 11.56
CA ALA A 201 -9.07 8.88 11.28
C ALA A 201 -9.51 7.63 10.50
N ALA A 202 -10.46 6.88 11.06
CA ALA A 202 -11.01 5.68 10.44
C ALA A 202 -12.02 6.05 9.33
N GLY A 203 -11.50 6.30 8.13
CA GLY A 203 -12.30 6.69 6.96
C GLY A 203 -12.85 5.52 6.12
N ASP A 204 -12.42 4.28 6.36
CA ASP A 204 -12.97 3.08 5.69
C ASP A 204 -14.21 2.58 6.45
N THR A 205 -15.33 3.32 6.32
CA THR A 205 -16.57 3.06 7.08
C THR A 205 -17.43 1.94 6.49
N PHE A 206 -17.11 1.46 5.29
CA PHE A 206 -17.84 0.37 4.65
C PHE A 206 -17.46 -1.00 5.23
N ARG A 207 -16.20 -1.15 5.68
CA ARG A 207 -15.67 -2.42 6.18
C ARG A 207 -15.61 -2.38 7.70
N ALA A 208 -16.51 -3.10 8.37
CA ALA A 208 -16.58 -3.15 9.84
C ALA A 208 -15.25 -3.54 10.51
N ALA A 209 -14.44 -4.41 9.89
CA ALA A 209 -13.13 -4.81 10.40
C ALA A 209 -11.99 -3.80 10.11
N ALA A 210 -12.29 -2.68 9.47
CA ALA A 210 -11.32 -1.62 9.15
C ALA A 210 -11.39 -0.41 10.09
N VAL A 211 -12.42 -0.35 10.95
CA VAL A 211 -12.65 0.67 11.98
C VAL A 211 -12.16 0.18 13.33
#